data_AF-A0A3R8TB30-F1
#
_entry.id   AF-A0A3R8TB30-F1
#
_cell.length_a   1.000
_cell.length_b   1.000
_cell.length_c   1.000
_cell.angle_alpha   90.00
_cell.angle_beta   90.00
_cell.angle_gamma   90.00
#
_symmetry.space_group_name_H-M   'P 1'
#
loop_
_entity.id
_entity.type
_entity.pdbx_description
1 polymer ?
#
loop_
_entity_poly.entity_id
_entity_poly.type
_entity_poly.pdbx_seq_one_letter_code
_entity_poly.pdbx_strand_id
1 'polypeptide(L)'
;MELVVEIDDQDAVTRAALARIAEDPDMPGEERAHAESAVTEDTAEALAYLVDPFDLVGEVAGVELAQASWSSEHIDYDPDSPDWDLDEDDVEENDEEEVVG
;
A
#
# COMPACT_ATOMS: atom_id res chain seq x y z
N MET A 1 -9.05 5.85 -6.33
CA MET A 1 -7.97 6.06 -5.35
C MET A 1 -6.71 5.60 -6.02
N GLU A 2 -5.64 6.36 -5.84
CA GLU A 2 -4.29 6.01 -6.22
C GLU A 2 -3.43 6.12 -4.97
N LEU A 3 -2.52 5.17 -4.77
CA LEU A 3 -1.65 5.09 -3.60
C LEU A 3 -0.23 4.84 -4.09
N VAL A 4 0.70 5.67 -3.65
CA VAL A 4 2.15 5.48 -3.83
C VAL A 4 2.72 5.08 -2.47
N VAL A 5 3.55 4.04 -2.44
CA VAL A 5 4.16 3.53 -1.21
C VAL A 5 5.63 3.23 -1.46
N GLU A 6 6.49 3.75 -0.58
CA GLU A 6 7.88 3.33 -0.50
C GLU A 6 7.98 2.02 0.31
N ILE A 7 8.76 1.07 -0.21
CA ILE A 7 9.02 -0.21 0.47
C ILE A 7 10.49 -0.26 0.88
N ASP A 8 10.74 0.03 2.16
CA ASP A 8 12.09 0.04 2.75
C ASP A 8 12.75 -1.35 2.80
N ASP A 9 11.95 -2.41 2.98
CA ASP A 9 12.43 -3.80 3.10
C ASP A 9 11.45 -4.75 2.38
N GLN A 10 11.77 -5.05 1.12
CA GLN A 10 10.97 -5.96 0.29
C GLN A 10 10.93 -7.38 0.87
N ASP A 11 12.04 -7.86 1.43
CA ASP A 11 12.09 -9.20 2.02
C ASP A 11 11.18 -9.30 3.26
N ALA A 12 11.03 -8.22 4.03
CA ALA A 12 10.09 -8.17 5.15
C ALA A 12 8.65 -8.31 4.69
N VAL A 13 8.29 -7.64 3.59
CA VAL A 13 6.95 -7.74 2.99
C VAL A 13 6.68 -9.16 2.51
N THR A 14 7.59 -9.76 1.74
CA THR A 14 7.46 -11.15 1.29
C THR A 14 7.33 -12.12 2.47
N ARG A 15 8.15 -11.97 3.52
CA ARG A 15 8.04 -12.81 4.74
C ARG A 15 6.69 -12.66 5.44
N ALA A 16 6.15 -11.44 5.52
CA ALA A 16 4.85 -11.19 6.11
C ALA A 16 3.73 -11.85 5.30
N ALA A 17 3.79 -11.78 3.97
CA ALA A 17 2.85 -12.44 3.08
C ALA A 17 2.91 -13.98 3.25
N LEU A 18 4.12 -14.57 3.24
CA LEU A 18 4.31 -16.00 3.47
C LEU A 18 3.77 -16.46 4.84
N ALA A 19 3.99 -15.66 5.90
CA ALA A 19 3.44 -15.95 7.21
C ALA A 19 1.90 -15.96 7.20
N ARG A 20 1.27 -14.98 6.55
CA ARG A 20 -0.18 -14.93 6.42
C ARG A 20 -0.74 -16.11 5.62
N ILE A 21 -0.10 -16.48 4.51
CA ILE A 21 -0.47 -17.67 3.72
C ILE A 21 -0.37 -18.94 4.57
N ALA A 22 0.69 -19.07 5.36
CA ALA A 22 0.90 -20.24 6.22
C ALA A 22 -0.20 -20.38 7.29
N GLU A 23 -0.68 -19.24 7.82
CA GLU A 23 -1.69 -19.15 8.87
C GLU A 23 -3.13 -19.36 8.39
N ASP A 24 -3.40 -19.25 7.08
CA ASP A 24 -4.74 -19.48 6.52
C ASP A 24 -5.09 -20.99 6.55
N PRO A 25 -6.06 -21.42 7.40
CA PRO A 25 -6.42 -22.83 7.51
C PRO A 25 -7.39 -23.30 6.40
N ASP A 26 -8.04 -22.36 5.72
CA ASP A 26 -9.10 -22.63 4.75
C ASP A 26 -8.53 -22.73 3.32
N MET A 27 -7.29 -22.28 3.12
CA MET A 27 -6.59 -22.34 1.84
C MET A 27 -6.11 -23.77 1.46
N PRO A 28 -6.59 -24.35 0.34
CA PRO A 28 -6.13 -25.63 -0.19
C PRO A 28 -4.63 -25.63 -0.54
N GLY A 29 -3.99 -26.80 -0.49
CA GLY A 29 -2.53 -26.90 -0.68
C GLY A 29 -2.01 -26.47 -2.06
N GLU A 30 -2.77 -26.68 -3.12
CA GLU A 30 -2.38 -26.23 -4.47
C GLU A 30 -2.47 -24.71 -4.61
N GLU A 31 -3.54 -24.12 -4.09
CA GLU A 31 -3.73 -22.67 -4.02
C GLU A 31 -2.65 -22.01 -3.16
N ARG A 32 -2.32 -22.62 -2.02
CA ARG A 32 -1.22 -22.19 -1.16
C ARG A 32 0.11 -22.15 -1.89
N ALA A 33 0.47 -23.23 -2.58
CA ALA A 33 1.72 -23.28 -3.33
C ALA A 33 1.78 -22.21 -4.44
N HIS A 34 0.66 -21.93 -5.10
CA HIS A 34 0.57 -20.85 -6.08
C HIS A 34 0.74 -19.47 -5.43
N ALA A 35 0.06 -19.22 -4.32
CA ALA A 35 0.19 -17.96 -3.57
C ALA A 35 1.63 -17.76 -3.06
N GLU A 36 2.25 -18.79 -2.48
CA GLU A 36 3.64 -18.75 -2.02
C GLU A 36 4.62 -18.42 -3.17
N SER A 37 4.41 -19.00 -4.36
CA SER A 37 5.21 -18.69 -5.55
C SER A 37 5.05 -17.24 -5.96
N ALA A 38 3.80 -16.76 -6.08
CA ALA A 38 3.49 -15.40 -6.53
C ALA A 38 4.13 -14.33 -5.62
N VAL A 39 3.94 -14.43 -4.30
CA VAL A 39 4.49 -13.44 -3.34
C VAL A 39 6.02 -13.48 -3.21
N THR A 40 6.65 -14.58 -3.64
CA THR A 40 8.11 -14.73 -3.67
C THR A 40 8.70 -14.19 -4.97
N GLU A 41 7.94 -14.23 -6.07
CA GLU A 41 8.38 -13.77 -7.38
C GLU A 41 8.21 -12.26 -7.57
N ASP A 42 7.21 -11.65 -6.90
CA ASP A 42 6.91 -10.22 -7.03
C ASP A 42 6.48 -9.60 -5.69
N THR A 43 7.17 -8.54 -5.28
CA THR A 43 6.85 -7.74 -4.08
C THR A 43 5.45 -7.13 -4.18
N ALA A 44 4.99 -6.80 -5.39
CA ALA A 44 3.66 -6.26 -5.62
C ALA A 44 2.56 -7.28 -5.32
N GLU A 45 2.78 -8.55 -5.67
CA GLU A 45 1.89 -9.67 -5.30
C GLU A 45 1.89 -9.88 -3.78
N ALA A 46 3.05 -9.76 -3.13
CA ALA A 46 3.14 -9.83 -1.67
C ALA A 46 2.33 -8.72 -0.98
N LEU A 47 2.39 -7.48 -1.49
CA LEU A 47 1.56 -6.37 -0.99
C LEU A 47 0.07 -6.61 -1.24
N ALA A 48 -0.29 -7.03 -2.46
CA ALA A 48 -1.67 -7.33 -2.82
C ALA A 48 -2.29 -8.39 -1.90
N TYR A 49 -1.50 -9.39 -1.50
CA TYR A 49 -1.94 -10.42 -0.56
C TYR A 49 -2.15 -9.91 0.87
N LEU A 50 -1.43 -8.86 1.28
CA LEU A 50 -1.49 -8.32 2.64
C LEU A 50 -2.61 -7.30 2.86
N VAL A 51 -3.13 -6.71 1.80
CA VAL A 51 -4.16 -5.67 1.87
C VAL A 51 -5.55 -6.27 1.68
N ASP A 52 -6.44 -6.02 2.65
CA ASP A 52 -7.86 -6.27 2.49
C ASP A 52 -8.56 -4.99 1.97
N PRO A 53 -9.07 -4.98 0.72
CA PRO A 53 -9.71 -3.81 0.15
C PRO A 53 -11.04 -3.45 0.82
N PHE A 54 -11.71 -4.39 1.49
CA PHE A 54 -12.93 -4.10 2.26
C PHE A 54 -12.62 -3.35 3.54
N ASP A 55 -11.60 -3.78 4.28
CA ASP A 55 -11.14 -3.08 5.48
C ASP A 55 -10.66 -1.65 5.13
N LEU A 56 -10.03 -1.48 3.96
CA LEU A 56 -9.53 -0.18 3.51
C LEU A 56 -10.63 0.88 3.35
N VAL A 57 -11.82 0.52 2.84
CA VAL A 57 -12.92 1.47 2.57
C VAL A 57 -14.08 1.36 3.55
N GLY A 58 -14.14 0.30 4.36
CA GLY A 58 -15.26 0.01 5.25
C GLY A 58 -15.48 1.05 6.34
N GLU A 59 -14.44 1.82 6.69
CA GLU A 59 -14.52 2.90 7.69
C GLU A 59 -15.02 4.23 7.09
N VAL A 60 -15.15 4.34 5.76
CA VAL A 60 -15.57 5.58 5.09
C VAL A 60 -17.09 5.73 5.12
N ALA A 61 -17.57 6.71 5.90
CA ALA A 61 -19.00 6.94 6.09
C ALA A 61 -19.73 7.24 4.77
N GLY A 62 -20.78 6.46 4.48
CA GLY A 62 -21.64 6.64 3.31
C GLY A 62 -21.14 5.97 2.02
N VAL A 63 -20.06 5.18 2.10
CA VAL A 63 -19.54 4.39 0.98
C VAL A 63 -19.96 2.92 1.13
N GLU A 64 -20.48 2.33 0.05
CA GLU A 64 -20.74 0.89 -0.06
C GLU A 64 -19.85 0.35 -1.19
N LEU A 65 -18.98 -0.64 -0.88
CA LEU A 65 -18.08 -1.21 -1.87
C LEU A 65 -18.86 -2.09 -2.85
N ALA A 66 -19.05 -1.62 -4.08
CA ALA A 66 -19.68 -2.40 -5.14
C ALA A 66 -18.68 -3.36 -5.83
N GLN A 67 -17.43 -2.94 -6.01
CA GLN A 67 -16.35 -3.71 -6.62
C GLN A 67 -15.01 -3.07 -6.24
N ALA A 68 -13.99 -3.88 -5.97
CA ALA A 68 -12.60 -3.46 -5.85
C ALA A 68 -11.76 -4.15 -6.93
N SER A 69 -10.90 -3.40 -7.58
CA SER A 69 -9.88 -3.89 -8.51
C SER A 69 -8.61 -3.17 -8.17
N TRP A 70 -7.48 -3.87 -8.21
CA TRP A 70 -6.20 -3.30 -7.92
C TRP A 70 -5.19 -3.70 -8.99
N SER A 71 -4.25 -2.81 -9.24
CA SER A 71 -3.13 -3.01 -10.15
C SER A 71 -1.91 -2.36 -9.52
N SER A 72 -0.78 -3.00 -9.71
CA SER A 72 0.49 -2.56 -9.17
C SER A 72 1.52 -2.50 -10.28
N GLU A 73 2.42 -1.52 -10.19
CA GLU A 73 3.56 -1.38 -11.08
C GLU A 73 4.76 -0.92 -10.25
N HIS A 74 5.93 -1.47 -10.55
CA HIS A 74 7.17 -1.01 -9.94
C HIS A 74 7.69 0.21 -10.71
N ILE A 75 7.92 1.31 -9.99
CA ILE A 75 8.45 2.56 -10.52
C ILE A 75 9.75 2.92 -9.81
N ASP A 76 10.63 3.65 -10.49
CA ASP A 76 11.86 4.17 -9.88
C ASP A 76 11.52 5.23 -8.83
N TYR A 77 12.20 5.18 -7.67
CA TYR A 77 12.05 6.18 -6.61
C TYR A 77 12.58 7.55 -7.06
N ASP A 78 11.71 8.56 -7.09
CA ASP A 78 12.06 9.93 -7.42
C ASP A 78 11.38 10.91 -6.44
N PRO A 79 12.10 11.39 -5.40
CA PRO A 79 11.54 12.27 -4.39
C PRO A 79 11.28 13.70 -4.89
N ASP A 80 11.83 14.07 -6.06
CA ASP A 80 11.60 15.36 -6.69
C ASP A 80 10.49 15.28 -7.76
N SER A 81 9.88 14.10 -7.95
CA SER A 81 8.82 13.91 -8.94
C SER A 81 7.51 14.52 -8.46
N PRO A 82 6.85 15.36 -9.29
CA PRO A 82 5.56 15.96 -8.94
C PRO A 82 4.43 14.93 -8.82
N ASP A 83 4.63 13.69 -9.32
CA ASP A 83 3.67 12.59 -9.17
C ASP A 83 3.69 11.98 -7.75
N TRP A 84 4.72 12.30 -6.95
CA TRP A 84 4.96 11.77 -5.60
C TRP A 84 4.57 12.77 -4.50
N ASP A 85 4.37 14.03 -4.85
CA ASP A 85 4.03 15.10 -3.90
C ASP A 85 2.60 14.92 -3.38
N LEU A 86 2.48 14.32 -2.19
CA LEU A 86 1.22 14.15 -1.48
C LEU A 86 0.75 15.46 -0.80
N ASP A 87 1.62 16.48 -0.73
CA ASP A 87 1.49 17.63 0.17
C ASP A 87 1.87 19.00 -0.46
N GLU A 88 1.55 19.30 -1.73
CA GLU A 88 1.62 20.72 -2.20
C GLU A 88 0.58 21.65 -1.49
N ASP A 89 -0.22 21.13 -0.54
CA ASP A 89 -1.16 21.89 0.29
C ASP A 89 -0.69 22.09 1.76
N ASP A 90 0.48 21.59 2.19
CA ASP A 90 1.06 21.91 3.51
C ASP A 90 2.06 23.07 3.41
N VAL A 91 1.58 24.21 2.89
CA VAL A 91 2.22 25.50 3.14
C VAL A 91 2.01 25.87 4.61
N GLU A 92 3.01 25.62 5.46
CA GLU A 92 3.15 26.40 6.69
C GLU A 92 3.40 27.87 6.28
N GLU A 93 2.31 28.65 6.11
CA GLU A 93 2.37 30.12 6.16
C GLU A 93 2.91 30.49 7.54
N ASN A 94 4.23 30.66 7.64
CA ASN A 94 4.84 31.31 8.78
C ASN A 94 4.45 32.80 8.73
N ASP A 95 3.34 33.14 9.39
CA ASP A 95 2.97 34.50 9.77
C ASP A 95 4.08 35.09 10.65
N GLU A 96 5.07 35.73 10.03
CA GLU A 96 6.02 36.60 10.72
C GLU A 96 5.30 37.88 11.17
N GLU A 97 4.63 37.78 12.31
CA GLU A 97 3.95 38.87 12.99
C GLU A 97 4.93 40.01 13.33
N GLU A 98 4.61 41.19 12.80
CA GLU A 98 5.27 42.48 12.97
C GLU A 98 5.50 42.84 14.45
N VAL A 99 6.73 42.66 14.96
CA VAL A 99 7.16 43.32 16.19
C VAL A 99 7.69 44.71 15.90
N VAL A 100 6.78 45.67 16.05
CA VAL A 100 6.99 47.12 16.11
C VAL A 100 8.10 47.48 17.10
N GLY A 101 9.10 48.23 16.62
CA GLY A 101 10.13 48.89 17.45
C GLY A 101 9.93 50.40 17.52
#